data_AF-A0AAU4AEY2-F1
#
_entry.id   AF-A0AAU4AEY2-F1
#
_cell.length_a   1.000
_cell.length_b   1.000
_cell.length_c   1.000
_cell.angle_alpha   90.00
_cell.angle_beta   90.00
_cell.angle_gamma   90.00
#
_symmetry.space_group_name_H-M   'P 1'
#
loop_
_entity.id
_entity.type
_entity.pdbx_description
1 polymer ?
#
loop_
_entity_poly.entity_id
_entity_poly.type
_entity_poly.pdbx_seq_one_letter_code
_entity_poly.pdbx_strand_id
1 'polypeptide(L)'
;MRRSALPTVPLPAGLPFPMLIATVAALLAALLAAPAARASAQDAAGAQRRTPVVLVHGYGDTAASLDGLEDYLHAQGWLSSDLAEFGYDWAATNESNATRFGAFLTERFGTRQVDVVAHSMGSLLTRKYLKDGGSSRVRAWVSLGGPNHGAGDAAPCGPFATFCDIHAASLADMTPGSAFLNSLNAGDETPGATRYTTFSSTCDQQIPPGDSRAPRSTELAGAVNHLLPVGDSGCPSHYGLLSNDWVRRQIVAEFSKDPVTQVDLKSGPFRITVDSARFTSTGESGPELYDGLTLTTDGTARTLWHRDRAGATAFPDYDPWFGIDDSSRSQVFSGEATVTAYLTDADYTAGNNDDVMAAGRVHWDPALGFGRFTAKMLGVDGGEAAVTYTVTPAQSAVPACRLRVDQAELTYFDDGTTRPALYGDIAVRTGDGARSAVWTRSASDPSTFPNQGNRSNPDPYFYQRVGSGATYAPGPFELGVYLWDYDASSADDLVARGTVAWDPYTDQPGTRTSEFYGDDGGHVKVTWTVLCP
;
A
#
# COMPACT_ATOMS: atom_id res chain seq x y z
N MET A 1 -63.82 -5.26 26.79
CA MET A 1 -63.26 -6.13 27.85
C MET A 1 -62.02 -6.78 27.25
N ARG A 2 -60.76 -6.65 27.69
CA ARG A 2 -60.12 -6.32 28.97
C ARG A 2 -58.91 -5.39 28.71
N ARG A 3 -58.67 -4.39 29.56
CA ARG A 3 -57.38 -3.68 29.64
C ARG A 3 -56.58 -4.32 30.77
N SER A 4 -55.39 -4.85 30.46
CA SER A 4 -54.45 -5.37 31.47
C SER A 4 -53.74 -4.20 32.14
N ALA A 5 -53.77 -4.16 33.47
CA ALA A 5 -53.14 -3.14 34.30
C ALA A 5 -51.63 -3.37 34.43
N LEU A 6 -50.85 -2.27 34.43
CA LEU A 6 -49.43 -2.27 34.80
C LEU A 6 -49.30 -2.42 36.34
N PRO A 7 -48.23 -3.06 36.85
CA PRO A 7 -48.03 -3.21 38.29
C PRO A 7 -47.56 -1.88 38.90
N THR A 8 -48.16 -1.52 40.03
CA THR A 8 -47.74 -0.40 40.88
C THR A 8 -46.68 -0.89 41.86
N VAL A 9 -45.50 -0.28 41.84
CA VAL A 9 -44.45 -0.50 42.84
C VAL A 9 -44.67 0.49 43.99
N PRO A 10 -44.72 0.06 45.26
CA PRO A 10 -44.88 0.98 46.39
C PRO A 10 -43.55 1.71 46.66
N LEU A 11 -43.61 3.03 46.79
CA LEU A 11 -42.50 3.83 47.30
C LEU A 11 -42.39 3.64 48.83
N PRO A 12 -41.18 3.48 49.39
CA PRO A 12 -40.99 3.41 50.83
C PRO A 12 -41.26 4.79 51.46
N ALA A 13 -42.10 4.80 52.51
CA ALA A 13 -42.36 5.99 53.29
C ALA A 13 -41.16 6.31 54.20
N GLY A 14 -40.68 7.56 54.17
CA GLY A 14 -39.96 8.16 55.30
C GLY A 14 -38.49 8.57 55.11
N LEU A 15 -38.11 9.21 54.00
CA LEU A 15 -36.84 9.96 53.95
C LEU A 15 -37.09 11.47 54.09
N PRO A 16 -36.36 12.19 54.98
CA PRO A 16 -36.53 13.62 55.15
C PRO A 16 -36.19 14.36 53.84
N PHE A 17 -37.00 15.36 53.48
CA PHE A 17 -36.96 16.11 52.22
C PHE A 17 -35.55 16.54 51.72
N PRO A 18 -34.57 16.95 52.56
CA PRO A 18 -33.22 17.28 52.08
C PRO A 18 -32.38 16.07 51.62
N MET A 19 -32.69 14.85 52.08
CA MET A 19 -32.01 13.63 51.61
C MET A 19 -32.46 13.21 50.21
N LEU A 20 -33.73 13.47 49.85
CA LEU A 20 -34.26 13.13 48.52
C LEU A 20 -33.56 13.93 47.41
N ILE A 21 -33.28 15.22 47.67
CA ILE A 21 -32.57 16.10 46.73
C ILE A 21 -31.13 15.66 46.53
N ALA A 22 -30.44 15.25 47.60
CA ALA A 22 -29.07 14.73 47.52
C ALA A 22 -28.99 13.40 46.74
N THR A 23 -29.96 12.49 46.92
CA THR A 23 -30.02 11.23 46.15
C THR A 23 -30.36 11.45 44.68
N VAL A 24 -31.27 12.38 44.36
CA VAL A 24 -31.61 12.70 42.96
C VAL A 24 -30.45 13.41 42.27
N ALA A 25 -29.75 14.33 42.95
CA ALA A 25 -28.55 14.98 42.42
C ALA A 25 -27.39 14.00 42.20
N ALA A 26 -27.19 13.02 43.11
CA ALA A 26 -26.18 11.98 42.94
C ALA A 26 -26.52 11.01 41.80
N LEU A 27 -27.80 10.67 41.60
CA LEU A 27 -28.26 9.86 40.47
C LEU A 27 -28.16 10.61 39.13
N LEU A 28 -28.49 11.90 39.07
CA LEU A 28 -28.28 12.72 37.87
C LEU A 28 -26.78 12.93 37.57
N ALA A 29 -25.94 13.15 38.59
CA ALA A 29 -24.49 13.22 38.41
C ALA A 29 -23.89 11.89 37.94
N ALA A 30 -24.39 10.75 38.43
CA ALA A 30 -23.98 9.43 37.96
C ALA A 30 -24.48 9.14 36.52
N LEU A 31 -25.67 9.60 36.13
CA LEU A 31 -26.18 9.48 34.75
C LEU A 31 -25.47 10.44 33.77
N LEU A 32 -24.95 11.57 34.23
CA LEU A 32 -24.18 12.53 33.43
C LEU A 32 -22.67 12.20 33.38
N ALA A 33 -22.13 11.52 34.40
CA ALA A 33 -20.74 11.08 34.44
C ALA A 33 -20.52 9.72 33.74
N ALA A 34 -21.54 8.86 33.64
CA ALA A 34 -21.42 7.55 32.99
C ALA A 34 -21.14 7.57 31.46
N PRO A 35 -21.62 8.55 30.67
CA PRO A 35 -21.23 8.68 29.26
C PRO A 35 -19.81 9.26 29.11
N ALA A 36 -19.45 10.25 29.94
CA ALA A 36 -18.13 10.88 29.91
C ALA A 36 -17.01 9.94 30.36
N ALA A 37 -17.26 9.11 31.39
CA ALA A 37 -16.32 8.09 31.85
C ALA A 37 -16.19 6.90 30.88
N ARG A 38 -17.23 6.61 30.08
CA ARG A 38 -17.17 5.59 29.00
C ARG A 38 -16.43 6.11 27.77
N ALA A 39 -16.63 7.37 27.40
CA ALA A 39 -15.85 8.03 26.36
C ALA A 39 -14.36 8.09 26.74
N SER A 40 -14.03 8.49 27.98
CA SER A 40 -12.64 8.50 28.45
C SER A 40 -12.01 7.12 28.65
N ALA A 41 -12.80 6.07 28.87
CA ALA A 41 -12.31 4.70 28.98
C ALA A 41 -12.12 4.02 27.61
N GLN A 42 -12.88 4.42 26.59
CA GLN A 42 -12.65 4.01 25.20
C GLN A 42 -11.44 4.72 24.58
N ASP A 43 -11.20 5.99 24.94
CA ASP A 43 -9.97 6.71 24.55
C ASP A 43 -8.71 6.25 25.33
N ALA A 44 -8.88 5.58 26.47
CA ALA A 44 -7.78 5.09 27.33
C ALA A 44 -7.47 3.59 27.17
N ALA A 45 -8.26 2.84 26.41
CA ALA A 45 -7.84 1.52 25.95
C ALA A 45 -6.91 1.72 24.76
N GLY A 46 -5.60 1.73 25.02
CA GLY A 46 -4.58 1.81 23.98
C GLY A 46 -4.88 0.85 22.83
N ALA A 47 -4.56 1.26 21.60
CA ALA A 47 -4.80 0.41 20.45
C ALA A 47 -4.00 -0.88 20.56
N GLN A 48 -4.51 -1.90 19.89
CA GLN A 48 -4.00 -3.25 19.97
C GLN A 48 -3.36 -3.63 18.64
N ARG A 49 -2.02 -3.61 18.60
CA ARG A 49 -1.27 -4.10 17.45
C ARG A 49 -1.24 -5.62 17.48
N ARG A 50 -1.70 -6.22 16.39
CA ARG A 50 -1.78 -7.67 16.20
C ARG A 50 -0.67 -8.13 15.25
N THR A 51 -0.60 -9.44 15.03
CA THR A 51 0.20 -9.97 13.92
C THR A 51 -0.41 -9.48 12.61
N PRO A 52 0.40 -8.94 11.68
CA PRO A 52 -0.12 -8.50 10.41
C PRO A 52 -0.75 -9.64 9.61
N VAL A 53 -1.83 -9.36 8.89
CA VAL A 53 -2.52 -10.31 8.02
C VAL A 53 -2.32 -9.88 6.58
N VAL A 54 -1.90 -10.84 5.75
CA VAL A 54 -1.77 -10.65 4.31
C VAL A 54 -2.84 -11.44 3.58
N LEU A 55 -3.60 -10.75 2.73
CA LEU A 55 -4.67 -11.33 1.93
C LEU A 55 -4.19 -11.53 0.49
N VAL A 56 -4.40 -12.72 -0.07
CA VAL A 56 -3.88 -13.11 -1.39
C VAL A 56 -5.00 -13.65 -2.27
N HIS A 57 -5.24 -13.02 -3.41
CA HIS A 57 -6.37 -13.31 -4.30
C HIS A 57 -6.15 -14.55 -5.16
N GLY A 58 -7.14 -14.90 -5.98
CA GLY A 58 -7.13 -16.07 -6.86
C GLY A 58 -6.77 -15.78 -8.32
N TYR A 59 -6.92 -16.81 -9.15
CA TYR A 59 -6.79 -16.75 -10.61
C TYR A 59 -7.84 -15.82 -11.24
N GLY A 60 -7.43 -14.99 -12.20
CA GLY A 60 -8.33 -14.08 -12.93
C GLY A 60 -8.92 -12.97 -12.06
N ASP A 61 -8.32 -12.72 -10.90
CA ASP A 61 -8.83 -11.80 -9.88
C ASP A 61 -7.78 -10.74 -9.52
N THR A 62 -8.14 -9.82 -8.64
CA THR A 62 -7.27 -8.76 -8.14
C THR A 62 -7.31 -8.67 -6.62
N ALA A 63 -6.42 -7.87 -6.02
CA ALA A 63 -6.42 -7.69 -4.57
C ALA A 63 -7.77 -7.16 -4.05
N ALA A 64 -8.46 -6.31 -4.82
CA ALA A 64 -9.74 -5.70 -4.46
C ALA A 64 -10.87 -6.71 -4.19
N SER A 65 -10.77 -7.98 -4.64
CA SER A 65 -11.78 -8.99 -4.29
C SER A 65 -11.77 -9.39 -2.81
N LEU A 66 -10.71 -9.02 -2.09
CA LEU A 66 -10.51 -9.30 -0.68
C LEU A 66 -10.91 -8.13 0.22
N ASP A 67 -11.25 -6.96 -0.34
CA ASP A 67 -11.66 -5.74 0.37
C ASP A 67 -12.67 -6.05 1.49
N GLY A 68 -13.69 -6.85 1.18
CA GLY A 68 -14.74 -7.18 2.14
C GLY A 68 -14.30 -8.10 3.28
N LEU A 69 -13.24 -8.90 3.09
CA LEU A 69 -12.62 -9.69 4.15
C LEU A 69 -11.68 -8.83 4.99
N GLU A 70 -10.93 -7.93 4.36
CA GLU A 70 -10.09 -6.97 5.06
C GLU A 70 -10.92 -6.02 5.94
N ASP A 71 -12.03 -5.48 5.41
CA ASP A 71 -13.00 -4.67 6.18
C ASP A 71 -13.54 -5.43 7.39
N TYR A 72 -13.78 -6.73 7.21
CA TYR A 72 -14.22 -7.58 8.32
C TYR A 72 -13.12 -7.69 9.38
N LEU A 73 -11.86 -7.95 9.01
CA LEU A 73 -10.74 -8.02 9.95
C LEU A 73 -10.52 -6.69 10.68
N HIS A 74 -10.61 -5.58 9.95
CA HIS A 74 -10.57 -4.23 10.52
C HIS A 74 -11.65 -4.03 11.58
N ALA A 75 -12.89 -4.41 11.28
CA ALA A 75 -14.01 -4.36 12.23
C ALA A 75 -13.83 -5.29 13.45
N GLN A 76 -12.93 -6.27 13.38
CA GLN A 76 -12.54 -7.12 14.52
C GLN A 76 -11.37 -6.55 15.34
N GLY A 77 -10.90 -5.34 15.01
CA GLY A 77 -9.89 -4.62 15.77
C GLY A 77 -8.45 -4.89 15.33
N TRP A 78 -8.23 -5.33 14.09
CA TRP A 78 -6.92 -5.17 13.45
C TRP A 78 -6.71 -3.71 13.06
N LEU A 79 -5.52 -3.20 13.33
CA LEU A 79 -5.11 -1.89 12.83
C LEU A 79 -4.91 -1.96 11.32
N SER A 80 -5.23 -0.90 10.60
CA SER A 80 -5.07 -0.92 9.15
C SER A 80 -3.61 -1.06 8.70
N SER A 81 -2.62 -0.64 9.50
CA SER A 81 -1.19 -0.93 9.25
C SER A 81 -0.79 -2.39 9.48
N ASP A 82 -1.65 -3.18 10.14
CA ASP A 82 -1.48 -4.63 10.27
C ASP A 82 -2.22 -5.39 9.17
N LEU A 83 -2.91 -4.72 8.23
CA LEU A 83 -3.58 -5.36 7.11
C LEU A 83 -2.88 -4.98 5.80
N ALA A 84 -2.77 -5.94 4.89
CA ALA A 84 -2.31 -5.69 3.54
C ALA A 84 -2.85 -6.73 2.57
N GLU A 85 -3.16 -6.27 1.37
CA GLU A 85 -3.49 -7.13 0.25
C GLU A 85 -2.26 -7.28 -0.65
N PHE A 86 -2.05 -8.49 -1.16
CA PHE A 86 -1.01 -8.77 -2.13
C PHE A 86 -1.65 -9.04 -3.49
N GLY A 87 -1.57 -8.03 -4.36
CA GLY A 87 -1.86 -8.15 -5.78
C GLY A 87 -0.68 -8.77 -6.54
N TYR A 88 -0.98 -9.58 -7.55
CA TYR A 88 0.04 -10.22 -8.38
C TYR A 88 -0.49 -10.58 -9.76
N ASP A 89 0.44 -10.80 -10.69
CA ASP A 89 0.19 -11.36 -12.01
C ASP A 89 -0.27 -12.82 -11.88
N TRP A 90 -1.58 -13.02 -11.99
CA TRP A 90 -2.17 -14.35 -11.89
C TRP A 90 -1.86 -15.24 -13.09
N ALA A 91 -1.40 -14.70 -14.23
CA ALA A 91 -1.04 -15.47 -15.42
C ALA A 91 0.38 -16.05 -15.32
N ALA A 92 1.29 -15.39 -14.60
CA ALA A 92 2.64 -15.87 -14.32
C ALA A 92 2.69 -17.14 -13.46
N THR A 93 3.83 -17.84 -13.45
CA THR A 93 4.01 -19.07 -12.66
C THR A 93 3.80 -18.81 -11.17
N ASN A 94 3.28 -19.80 -10.45
CA ASN A 94 3.12 -19.71 -9.00
C ASN A 94 4.50 -19.61 -8.29
N GLU A 95 5.57 -20.10 -8.92
CA GLU A 95 6.93 -19.97 -8.42
C GLU A 95 7.49 -18.53 -8.49
N SER A 96 7.28 -17.82 -9.61
CA SER A 96 7.68 -16.41 -9.70
C SER A 96 6.87 -15.56 -8.73
N ASN A 97 5.56 -15.82 -8.62
CA ASN A 97 4.68 -15.14 -7.68
C ASN A 97 5.03 -15.43 -6.22
N ALA A 98 5.47 -16.64 -5.87
CA ALA A 98 5.99 -16.95 -4.54
C ALA A 98 7.23 -16.12 -4.17
N THR A 99 8.10 -15.87 -5.16
CA THR A 99 9.27 -15.00 -4.99
C THR A 99 8.85 -13.54 -4.76
N ARG A 100 7.91 -13.04 -5.58
CA ARG A 100 7.34 -11.69 -5.43
C ARG A 100 6.65 -11.52 -4.08
N PHE A 101 5.92 -12.53 -3.61
CA PHE A 101 5.28 -12.54 -2.30
C PHE A 101 6.31 -12.39 -1.17
N GLY A 102 7.42 -13.13 -1.22
CA GLY A 102 8.50 -13.00 -0.23
C GLY A 102 9.15 -11.60 -0.21
N ALA A 103 9.33 -11.00 -1.38
CA ALA A 103 9.83 -9.62 -1.50
C ALA A 103 8.82 -8.62 -0.91
N PHE A 104 7.54 -8.78 -1.22
CA PHE A 104 6.45 -7.97 -0.66
C PHE A 104 6.40 -8.04 0.88
N LEU A 105 6.49 -9.23 1.47
CA LEU A 105 6.51 -9.38 2.94
C LEU A 105 7.71 -8.65 3.57
N THR A 106 8.86 -8.68 2.90
CA THR A 106 10.07 -8.01 3.38
C THR A 106 9.94 -6.50 3.28
N GLU A 107 9.43 -5.98 2.16
CA GLU A 107 9.20 -4.56 1.96
C GLU A 107 8.14 -4.01 2.93
N ARG A 108 7.00 -4.70 3.05
CA ARG A 108 5.86 -4.22 3.83
C ARG A 108 6.03 -4.39 5.34
N PHE A 109 6.62 -5.49 5.78
CA PHE A 109 6.65 -5.89 7.19
C PHE A 109 8.05 -6.15 7.76
N GLY A 110 9.11 -5.95 6.96
CA GLY A 110 10.50 -6.12 7.39
C GLY A 110 10.77 -7.56 7.81
N THR A 111 11.05 -7.77 9.10
CA THR A 111 11.31 -9.10 9.70
C THR A 111 10.13 -9.65 10.52
N ARG A 112 9.02 -8.91 10.61
CA ARG A 112 7.84 -9.35 11.37
C ARG A 112 7.29 -10.65 10.80
N GLN A 113 6.81 -11.52 11.68
CA GLN A 113 5.96 -12.63 11.27
C GLN A 113 4.60 -12.09 10.84
N VAL A 114 3.96 -12.79 9.91
CA VAL A 114 2.62 -12.47 9.40
C VAL A 114 1.71 -13.69 9.49
N ASP A 115 0.41 -13.47 9.45
CA ASP A 115 -0.57 -14.47 9.06
C ASP A 115 -0.99 -14.25 7.62
N VAL A 116 -1.46 -15.31 6.96
CA VAL A 116 -1.86 -15.26 5.55
C VAL A 116 -3.25 -15.85 5.39
N VAL A 117 -4.13 -15.15 4.68
CA VAL A 117 -5.34 -15.74 4.10
C VAL A 117 -5.17 -15.75 2.58
N ALA A 118 -5.23 -16.93 1.99
CA ALA A 118 -5.07 -17.12 0.57
C ALA A 118 -6.33 -17.74 -0.02
N HIS A 119 -6.88 -17.10 -1.06
CA HIS A 119 -8.04 -17.60 -1.78
C HIS A 119 -7.62 -18.31 -3.05
N SER A 120 -8.26 -19.45 -3.34
CA SER A 120 -8.09 -20.17 -4.61
C SER A 120 -6.60 -20.38 -4.95
N MET A 121 -6.18 -20.04 -6.17
CA MET A 121 -4.80 -20.11 -6.64
C MET A 121 -3.78 -19.37 -5.76
N GLY A 122 -4.15 -18.29 -5.06
CA GLY A 122 -3.26 -17.63 -4.10
C GLY A 122 -2.72 -18.58 -3.04
N SER A 123 -3.42 -19.69 -2.77
CA SER A 123 -2.96 -20.76 -1.89
C SER A 123 -1.69 -21.45 -2.41
N LEU A 124 -1.54 -21.58 -3.73
CA LEU A 124 -0.40 -22.28 -4.33
C LEU A 124 0.89 -21.48 -4.23
N LEU A 125 0.88 -20.20 -4.63
CA LEU A 125 2.06 -19.34 -4.54
C LEU A 125 2.49 -19.13 -3.08
N THR A 126 1.54 -18.93 -2.16
CA THR A 126 1.86 -18.71 -0.75
C THR A 126 2.36 -20.00 -0.09
N ARG A 127 1.82 -21.17 -0.46
CA ARG A 127 2.33 -22.45 0.03
C ARG A 127 3.69 -22.80 -0.57
N LYS A 128 3.96 -22.43 -1.82
CA LYS A 128 5.31 -22.53 -2.42
C LYS A 128 6.31 -21.69 -1.62
N TYR A 129 5.97 -20.45 -1.28
CA TYR A 129 6.81 -19.61 -0.40
C TYR A 129 7.09 -20.30 0.96
N LEU A 130 6.07 -20.90 1.59
CA LEU A 130 6.25 -21.67 2.83
C LEU A 130 7.21 -22.85 2.65
N LYS A 131 7.07 -23.59 1.54
CA LYS A 131 7.89 -24.76 1.18
C LYS A 131 9.35 -24.40 0.94
N ASP A 132 9.60 -23.22 0.39
CA ASP A 132 10.95 -22.71 0.08
C ASP A 132 11.66 -22.06 1.30
N GLY A 133 11.15 -22.28 2.52
CA GLY A 133 11.76 -21.78 3.76
C GLY A 133 11.05 -20.58 4.39
N GLY A 134 9.95 -20.12 3.80
CA GLY A 134 9.14 -19.01 4.31
C GLY A 134 8.32 -19.33 5.56
N SER A 135 8.23 -20.59 6.00
CA SER A 135 7.41 -21.00 7.17
C SER A 135 7.81 -20.32 8.48
N SER A 136 9.06 -19.89 8.63
CA SER A 136 9.47 -19.08 9.80
C SER A 136 8.89 -17.66 9.81
N ARG A 137 8.48 -17.14 8.65
CA ARG A 137 7.90 -15.80 8.46
C ARG A 137 6.37 -15.81 8.53
N VAL A 138 5.74 -16.95 8.33
CA VAL A 138 4.28 -17.09 8.37
C VAL A 138 3.88 -17.93 9.56
N ARG A 139 3.12 -17.35 10.47
CA ARG A 139 2.69 -18.04 11.67
C ARG A 139 1.46 -18.90 11.43
N ALA A 140 0.42 -18.34 10.85
CA ALA A 140 -0.77 -19.07 10.44
C ALA A 140 -1.06 -18.83 8.97
N TRP A 141 -1.39 -19.90 8.26
CA TRP A 141 -1.79 -19.87 6.87
C TRP A 141 -3.17 -20.49 6.73
N VAL A 142 -4.11 -19.70 6.22
CA VAL A 142 -5.49 -20.10 5.98
C VAL A 142 -5.74 -20.11 4.47
N SER A 143 -6.15 -21.26 3.95
CA SER A 143 -6.53 -21.41 2.54
C SER A 143 -8.05 -21.52 2.39
N LEU A 144 -8.61 -20.70 1.50
CA LEU A 144 -10.03 -20.67 1.16
C LEU A 144 -10.22 -21.22 -0.25
N GLY A 145 -10.68 -22.47 -0.37
CA GLY A 145 -10.90 -23.13 -1.66
C GLY A 145 -9.61 -23.34 -2.46
N GLY A 146 -8.45 -23.45 -1.81
CA GLY A 146 -7.18 -23.60 -2.51
C GLY A 146 -7.10 -24.94 -3.27
N PRO A 147 -6.63 -24.97 -4.53
CA PRO A 147 -6.45 -26.21 -5.29
C PRO A 147 -5.10 -26.87 -4.96
N ASN A 148 -4.85 -27.21 -3.69
CA ASN A 148 -3.54 -27.68 -3.20
C ASN A 148 -3.02 -28.95 -3.90
N HIS A 149 -3.91 -29.78 -4.43
CA HIS A 149 -3.59 -30.95 -5.27
C HIS A 149 -4.06 -30.81 -6.72
N GLY A 150 -4.34 -29.58 -7.14
CA GLY A 150 -4.70 -29.18 -8.49
C GLY A 150 -6.20 -29.03 -8.74
N ALA A 151 -6.54 -28.24 -9.73
CA ALA A 151 -7.91 -28.09 -10.22
C ALA A 151 -8.04 -28.92 -11.51
N GLY A 152 -8.86 -29.98 -11.50
CA GLY A 152 -9.08 -30.85 -12.67
C GLY A 152 -9.83 -30.17 -13.83
N ASP A 153 -10.70 -30.89 -14.55
CA ASP A 153 -11.59 -30.35 -15.61
C ASP A 153 -12.53 -29.20 -15.14
N ALA A 154 -12.50 -28.87 -13.84
CA ALA A 154 -13.15 -27.73 -13.20
C ALA A 154 -12.31 -26.44 -13.19
N ALA A 155 -11.11 -26.45 -13.80
CA ALA A 155 -10.52 -25.21 -14.30
C ALA A 155 -11.59 -24.48 -15.14
N PRO A 156 -11.69 -23.14 -15.09
CA PRO A 156 -12.81 -22.35 -15.66
C PRO A 156 -13.08 -22.54 -17.16
N CYS A 157 -12.34 -23.43 -17.81
CA CYS A 157 -12.28 -23.68 -19.23
C CYS A 157 -13.11 -24.88 -19.69
N GLY A 158 -13.42 -25.86 -18.82
CA GLY A 158 -14.23 -27.03 -19.14
C GLY A 158 -13.95 -27.65 -20.55
N PRO A 159 -14.98 -28.07 -21.32
CA PRO A 159 -14.81 -28.54 -22.70
C PRO A 159 -14.52 -27.42 -23.72
N PHE A 160 -14.42 -26.16 -23.29
CA PHE A 160 -14.11 -24.98 -24.11
C PHE A 160 -12.66 -24.52 -23.94
N ALA A 161 -11.76 -25.43 -23.62
CA ALA A 161 -10.31 -25.18 -23.50
C ALA A 161 -9.69 -24.47 -24.72
N THR A 162 -10.34 -24.47 -25.88
CA THR A 162 -9.90 -23.71 -27.07
C THR A 162 -10.16 -22.20 -26.99
N PHE A 163 -10.94 -21.72 -26.00
CA PHE A 163 -11.30 -20.31 -25.79
C PHE A 163 -10.77 -19.72 -24.49
N CYS A 164 -10.10 -20.53 -23.66
CA CYS A 164 -9.36 -20.01 -22.51
C CYS A 164 -7.98 -19.53 -22.95
N ASP A 165 -7.39 -18.61 -22.17
CA ASP A 165 -5.96 -18.32 -22.22
C ASP A 165 -5.15 -19.55 -21.81
N ILE A 166 -5.02 -20.49 -22.73
CA ILE A 166 -4.13 -21.66 -22.66
C ILE A 166 -2.64 -21.29 -22.55
N HIS A 167 -2.34 -19.99 -22.43
CA HIS A 167 -1.00 -19.43 -22.33
C HIS A 167 -0.63 -18.95 -20.91
N ALA A 168 -1.57 -18.90 -19.96
CA ALA A 168 -1.25 -18.57 -18.58
C ALA A 168 -0.45 -19.71 -17.94
N ALA A 169 0.80 -19.44 -17.55
CA ALA A 169 1.70 -20.42 -16.96
C ALA A 169 1.19 -20.94 -15.60
N SER A 170 0.42 -20.12 -14.87
CA SER A 170 -0.24 -20.53 -13.64
C SER A 170 -1.23 -21.69 -13.80
N LEU A 171 -1.95 -21.77 -14.91
CA LEU A 171 -2.88 -22.88 -15.19
C LEU A 171 -2.13 -24.21 -15.37
N ALA A 172 -0.95 -24.17 -16.01
CA ALA A 172 -0.08 -25.34 -16.12
C ALA A 172 0.41 -25.79 -14.74
N ASP A 173 0.72 -24.85 -13.84
CA ASP A 173 1.07 -25.16 -12.45
C ASP A 173 -0.11 -25.78 -11.70
N MET A 174 -1.35 -25.29 -11.87
CA MET A 174 -2.54 -25.82 -11.18
C MET A 174 -3.05 -27.16 -11.71
N THR A 175 -2.54 -27.65 -12.83
CA THR A 175 -2.98 -28.90 -13.46
C THR A 175 -2.58 -30.10 -12.58
N PRO A 176 -3.51 -31.00 -12.20
CA PRO A 176 -3.17 -32.19 -11.41
C PRO A 176 -2.01 -32.97 -12.02
N GLY A 177 -1.01 -33.27 -11.20
CA GLY A 177 0.21 -33.98 -11.63
C GLY A 177 1.25 -33.11 -12.34
N SER A 178 1.07 -31.78 -12.40
CA SER A 178 2.10 -30.84 -12.88
C SER A 178 3.40 -30.98 -12.10
N ALA A 179 4.52 -30.59 -12.72
CA ALA A 179 5.82 -30.60 -12.04
C ALA A 179 5.81 -29.71 -10.79
N PHE A 180 5.13 -28.56 -10.86
CA PHE A 180 4.94 -27.65 -9.73
C PHE A 180 4.20 -28.34 -8.57
N LEU A 181 3.03 -28.93 -8.80
CA LEU A 181 2.26 -29.58 -7.72
C LEU A 181 2.96 -30.83 -7.17
N ASN A 182 3.63 -31.60 -8.03
CA ASN A 182 4.41 -32.75 -7.59
C ASN A 182 5.54 -32.30 -6.65
N SER A 183 6.21 -31.19 -6.97
CA SER A 183 7.26 -30.62 -6.12
C SER A 183 6.68 -30.03 -4.82
N LEU A 184 5.59 -29.27 -4.92
CA LEU A 184 4.93 -28.62 -3.79
C LEU A 184 4.42 -29.64 -2.75
N ASN A 185 3.84 -30.75 -3.22
CA ASN A 185 3.28 -31.82 -2.40
C ASN A 185 4.29 -32.92 -2.04
N ALA A 186 5.54 -32.84 -2.51
CA ALA A 186 6.55 -33.83 -2.16
C ALA A 186 6.92 -33.75 -0.67
N GLY A 187 6.85 -34.88 0.05
CA GLY A 187 7.23 -34.97 1.45
C GLY A 187 6.17 -34.37 2.39
N ASP A 188 6.59 -33.46 3.27
CA ASP A 188 5.67 -32.79 4.22
C ASP A 188 4.90 -31.66 3.53
N GLU A 189 3.58 -31.77 3.52
CA GLU A 189 2.67 -30.80 2.92
C GLU A 189 2.53 -29.50 3.74
N THR A 190 2.87 -29.55 5.03
CA THR A 190 2.71 -28.48 6.01
C THR A 190 4.01 -28.23 6.77
N PRO A 191 5.09 -27.80 6.07
CA PRO A 191 6.43 -27.75 6.65
C PRO A 191 6.59 -26.67 7.73
N GLY A 192 7.35 -27.01 8.77
CA GLY A 192 7.77 -26.06 9.80
C GLY A 192 6.73 -25.85 10.90
N ALA A 193 6.77 -24.67 11.53
CA ALA A 193 5.92 -24.36 12.69
C ALA A 193 4.64 -23.60 12.33
N THR A 194 4.43 -23.31 11.04
CA THR A 194 3.23 -22.63 10.56
C THR A 194 1.99 -23.47 10.88
N ARG A 195 0.92 -22.83 11.35
CA ARG A 195 -0.38 -23.48 11.55
C ARG A 195 -1.17 -23.42 10.25
N TYR A 196 -1.52 -24.57 9.71
CA TYR A 196 -2.21 -24.68 8.43
C TYR A 196 -3.69 -24.97 8.66
N THR A 197 -4.56 -24.16 8.04
CA THR A 197 -6.01 -24.39 8.04
C THR A 197 -6.53 -24.30 6.61
N THR A 198 -7.40 -25.22 6.21
CA THR A 198 -8.03 -25.19 4.88
C THR A 198 -9.55 -25.18 5.01
N PHE A 199 -10.22 -24.49 4.10
CA PHE A 199 -11.67 -24.46 3.99
C PHE A 199 -12.08 -24.86 2.58
N SER A 200 -12.87 -25.93 2.47
CA SER A 200 -13.51 -26.39 1.24
C SER A 200 -15.03 -26.38 1.41
N SER A 201 -15.79 -26.32 0.31
CA SER A 201 -17.26 -26.30 0.35
C SER A 201 -17.86 -27.29 -0.64
N THR A 202 -18.90 -28.02 -0.24
CA THR A 202 -19.63 -28.91 -1.17
C THR A 202 -20.36 -28.16 -2.29
N CYS A 203 -20.48 -26.83 -2.19
CA CYS A 203 -21.03 -25.97 -3.24
C CYS A 203 -19.95 -25.20 -4.02
N ASP A 204 -18.66 -25.52 -3.79
CA ASP A 204 -17.59 -25.04 -4.64
C ASP A 204 -17.62 -25.79 -5.98
N GLN A 205 -17.90 -25.06 -7.06
CA GLN A 205 -17.95 -25.61 -8.42
C GLN A 205 -16.61 -25.48 -9.15
N GLN A 206 -15.67 -24.69 -8.62
CA GLN A 206 -14.35 -24.53 -9.22
C GLN A 206 -13.40 -25.57 -8.66
N ILE A 207 -13.35 -25.71 -7.34
CA ILE A 207 -12.54 -26.70 -6.63
C ILE A 207 -13.48 -27.61 -5.83
N PRO A 208 -14.20 -28.51 -6.51
CA PRO A 208 -15.16 -29.38 -5.84
C PRO A 208 -14.43 -30.28 -4.83
N PRO A 209 -14.97 -30.44 -3.61
CA PRO A 209 -14.39 -31.33 -2.62
C PRO A 209 -14.48 -32.76 -3.15
N GLY A 210 -13.40 -33.50 -3.01
CA GLY A 210 -13.20 -34.73 -3.75
C GLY A 210 -14.31 -35.77 -3.54
N ASP A 211 -14.64 -36.46 -4.63
CA ASP A 211 -15.49 -37.65 -4.65
C ASP A 211 -14.68 -38.90 -5.07
N SER A 212 -15.34 -40.02 -5.33
CA SER A 212 -14.68 -41.25 -5.80
C SER A 212 -13.94 -41.10 -7.15
N ARG A 213 -14.14 -39.99 -7.88
CA ARG A 213 -13.63 -39.74 -9.24
C ARG A 213 -12.57 -38.63 -9.28
N ALA A 214 -12.50 -37.74 -8.29
CA ALA A 214 -11.41 -36.76 -8.12
C ALA A 214 -11.08 -36.59 -6.63
N PRO A 215 -9.81 -36.77 -6.19
CA PRO A 215 -9.45 -36.65 -4.78
C PRO A 215 -9.63 -35.22 -4.25
N ARG A 216 -9.71 -35.12 -2.91
CA ARG A 216 -9.81 -33.90 -2.11
C ARG A 216 -8.66 -32.94 -2.43
N SER A 217 -8.92 -31.95 -3.29
CA SER A 217 -7.86 -31.05 -3.78
C SER A 217 -7.42 -30.03 -2.72
N THR A 218 -8.35 -29.57 -1.87
CA THR A 218 -8.09 -28.50 -0.92
C THR A 218 -7.40 -28.95 0.35
N GLU A 219 -7.72 -30.14 0.83
CA GLU A 219 -7.21 -30.64 2.10
C GLU A 219 -5.70 -30.93 2.04
N LEU A 220 -5.01 -30.68 3.15
CA LEU A 220 -3.58 -30.96 3.33
C LEU A 220 -3.36 -31.92 4.51
N ALA A 221 -2.43 -32.85 4.36
CA ALA A 221 -1.90 -33.64 5.48
C ALA A 221 -1.25 -32.69 6.50
N GLY A 222 -1.57 -32.85 7.79
CA GLY A 222 -1.04 -32.01 8.87
C GLY A 222 -1.79 -30.70 9.12
N ALA A 223 -2.74 -30.32 8.25
CA ALA A 223 -3.58 -29.13 8.43
C ALA A 223 -4.88 -29.42 9.22
N VAL A 224 -5.46 -28.36 9.78
CA VAL A 224 -6.87 -28.37 10.21
C VAL A 224 -7.74 -28.17 8.97
N ASN A 225 -8.36 -29.25 8.49
CA ASN A 225 -9.16 -29.22 7.27
C ASN A 225 -10.67 -29.10 7.60
N HIS A 226 -11.31 -28.05 7.10
CA HIS A 226 -12.75 -27.81 7.25
C HIS A 226 -13.47 -28.01 5.92
N LEU A 227 -14.41 -28.94 5.88
CA LEU A 227 -15.35 -29.11 4.77
C LEU A 227 -16.72 -28.56 5.18
N LEU A 228 -17.21 -27.54 4.47
CA LEU A 228 -18.53 -26.96 4.68
C LEU A 228 -19.58 -27.70 3.85
N PRO A 229 -20.52 -28.44 4.49
CA PRO A 229 -21.65 -29.04 3.81
C PRO A 229 -22.78 -28.02 3.64
N VAL A 230 -23.86 -28.41 2.94
CA VAL A 230 -25.14 -27.71 3.03
C VAL A 230 -25.65 -27.77 4.48
N GLY A 231 -25.84 -26.61 5.14
CA GLY A 231 -26.32 -26.55 6.52
C GLY A 231 -26.42 -25.14 7.10
N ASP A 232 -26.48 -25.02 8.43
CA ASP A 232 -26.66 -23.75 9.17
C ASP A 232 -25.52 -22.74 8.93
N SER A 233 -24.34 -23.23 8.56
CA SER A 233 -23.19 -22.41 8.13
C SER A 233 -23.34 -21.86 6.70
N GLY A 234 -24.43 -22.18 6.01
CA GLY A 234 -24.61 -21.99 4.56
C GLY A 234 -23.86 -23.05 3.74
N CYS A 235 -24.00 -22.98 2.42
CA CYS A 235 -23.19 -23.73 1.46
C CYS A 235 -22.50 -22.73 0.52
N PRO A 236 -21.37 -22.13 0.96
CA PRO A 236 -20.75 -21.06 0.18
C PRO A 236 -20.26 -21.58 -1.17
N SER A 237 -20.40 -20.77 -2.22
CA SER A 237 -19.68 -20.99 -3.47
C SER A 237 -18.18 -20.75 -3.29
N HIS A 238 -17.38 -20.95 -4.34
CA HIS A 238 -15.95 -20.67 -4.33
C HIS A 238 -15.60 -19.28 -3.78
N TYR A 239 -16.26 -18.22 -4.28
CA TYR A 239 -16.14 -16.85 -3.76
C TYR A 239 -16.94 -16.62 -2.48
N GLY A 240 -18.01 -17.38 -2.26
CA GLY A 240 -18.79 -17.34 -1.03
C GLY A 240 -17.97 -17.66 0.22
N LEU A 241 -16.83 -18.37 0.09
CA LEU A 241 -15.90 -18.62 1.19
C LEU A 241 -15.29 -17.33 1.75
N LEU A 242 -15.09 -16.29 0.91
CA LEU A 242 -14.54 -15.00 1.31
C LEU A 242 -15.50 -14.19 2.21
N SER A 243 -16.81 -14.39 2.01
CA SER A 243 -17.88 -13.64 2.68
C SER A 243 -18.64 -14.43 3.74
N ASN A 244 -18.39 -15.73 3.87
CA ASN A 244 -19.09 -16.58 4.81
C ASN A 244 -18.76 -16.23 6.28
N ASP A 245 -19.78 -15.90 7.05
CA ASP A 245 -19.65 -15.50 8.46
C ASP A 245 -18.95 -16.55 9.34
N TRP A 246 -19.22 -17.83 9.12
CA TRP A 246 -18.60 -18.89 9.92
C TRP A 246 -17.10 -19.00 9.59
N VAL A 247 -16.75 -19.00 8.30
CA VAL A 247 -15.35 -18.99 7.84
C VAL A 247 -14.60 -17.79 8.41
N ARG A 248 -15.16 -16.58 8.27
CA ARG A 248 -14.60 -15.33 8.79
C ARG A 248 -14.35 -15.37 10.31
N ARG A 249 -15.28 -15.94 11.08
CA ARG A 249 -15.07 -16.15 12.53
C ARG A 249 -13.96 -17.15 12.84
N GLN A 250 -13.81 -18.21 12.04
CA GLN A 250 -12.70 -19.15 12.23
C GLN A 250 -11.35 -18.51 11.91
N ILE A 251 -11.26 -17.67 10.87
CA ILE A 251 -10.05 -16.89 10.55
C ILE A 251 -9.65 -16.03 11.76
N VAL A 252 -10.58 -15.25 12.30
CA VAL A 252 -10.33 -14.41 13.48
C VAL A 252 -9.91 -15.25 14.68
N ALA A 253 -10.56 -16.38 14.92
CA ALA A 253 -10.23 -17.28 16.01
C ALA A 253 -8.82 -17.86 15.87
N GLU A 254 -8.39 -18.22 14.65
CA GLU A 254 -7.05 -18.72 14.36
C GLU A 254 -5.97 -17.65 14.62
N PHE A 255 -6.19 -16.43 14.13
CA PHE A 255 -5.23 -15.34 14.25
C PHE A 255 -5.20 -14.70 15.63
N SER A 256 -6.25 -14.90 16.45
CA SER A 256 -6.34 -14.41 17.83
C SER A 256 -5.74 -15.36 18.87
N LYS A 257 -5.15 -16.49 18.48
CA LYS A 257 -4.49 -17.44 19.40
C LYS A 257 -3.24 -16.87 20.08
N ASP A 258 -2.79 -15.70 19.66
CA ASP A 258 -1.47 -15.19 19.92
C ASP A 258 -1.50 -13.81 20.57
N PRO A 259 -0.36 -13.35 21.14
CA PRO A 259 -0.30 -12.13 21.92
C PRO A 259 -0.59 -10.88 21.09
N VAL A 260 -1.19 -9.90 21.75
CA VAL A 260 -1.47 -8.57 21.23
C VAL A 260 -0.60 -7.57 21.97
N THR A 261 -0.02 -6.62 21.24
CA THR A 261 0.81 -5.57 21.82
C THR A 261 0.01 -4.27 21.93
N GLN A 262 0.04 -3.64 23.09
CA GLN A 262 -0.53 -2.30 23.26
C GLN A 262 0.32 -1.27 22.50
N VAL A 263 -0.33 -0.39 21.74
CA VAL A 263 0.31 0.71 21.03
C VAL A 263 -0.43 2.00 21.30
N ASP A 264 0.34 3.07 21.50
CA ASP A 264 -0.18 4.41 21.62
C ASP A 264 -0.44 4.95 20.23
N LEU A 265 -1.70 5.17 19.89
CA LEU A 265 -2.05 5.90 18.67
C LEU A 265 -1.75 7.37 18.90
N LYS A 266 -1.10 8.01 17.92
CA LYS A 266 -1.11 9.47 17.89
C LYS A 266 -2.58 9.90 17.73
N SER A 267 -3.04 10.84 18.54
CA SER A 267 -4.41 11.35 18.50
C SER A 267 -4.47 12.77 17.95
N GLY A 268 -5.55 13.13 17.27
CA GLY A 268 -5.82 14.48 16.78
C GLY A 268 -6.02 14.54 15.27
N PRO A 269 -6.38 15.71 14.73
CA PRO A 269 -6.52 15.84 13.28
C PRO A 269 -5.14 15.82 12.61
N PHE A 270 -5.05 15.10 11.51
CA PHE A 270 -3.88 14.93 10.66
C PHE A 270 -4.15 15.50 9.28
N ARG A 271 -3.10 15.96 8.62
CA ARG A 271 -3.14 16.38 7.23
C ARG A 271 -2.35 15.38 6.40
N ILE A 272 -3.01 14.69 5.47
CA ILE A 272 -2.37 13.94 4.39
C ILE A 272 -2.26 14.87 3.19
N THR A 273 -1.06 14.96 2.63
CA THR A 273 -0.83 15.59 1.34
C THR A 273 -0.27 14.54 0.38
N VAL A 274 -0.98 14.25 -0.71
CA VAL A 274 -0.48 13.39 -1.78
C VAL A 274 0.58 14.13 -2.55
N ASP A 275 1.81 13.64 -2.45
CA ASP A 275 2.99 14.23 -3.05
C ASP A 275 3.13 13.85 -4.50
N SER A 276 2.89 12.59 -4.87
CA SER A 276 2.96 12.11 -6.26
C SER A 276 2.25 10.77 -6.39
N ALA A 277 1.82 10.42 -7.59
CA ALA A 277 1.46 9.05 -7.93
C ALA A 277 2.30 8.62 -9.14
N ARG A 278 2.70 7.36 -9.21
CA ARG A 278 3.47 6.74 -10.30
C ARG A 278 2.80 5.46 -10.72
N PHE A 279 2.71 5.24 -12.03
CA PHE A 279 2.16 4.02 -12.61
C PHE A 279 3.24 3.41 -13.51
N THR A 280 3.50 2.12 -13.34
CA THR A 280 4.43 1.36 -14.18
C THR A 280 3.76 0.08 -14.62
N SER A 281 3.62 -0.13 -15.93
CA SER A 281 3.25 -1.42 -16.53
C SER A 281 4.52 -2.19 -16.91
N THR A 282 4.52 -3.53 -16.81
CA THR A 282 5.64 -4.34 -17.32
C THR A 282 5.20 -5.12 -18.54
N GLY A 283 5.47 -4.59 -19.73
CA GLY A 283 5.17 -5.29 -20.97
C GLY A 283 4.88 -4.38 -22.15
N GLU A 284 4.45 -3.16 -21.88
CA GLU A 284 3.91 -2.27 -22.91
C GLU A 284 4.48 -0.87 -22.84
N SER A 285 4.64 -0.25 -24.01
CA SER A 285 5.01 1.16 -24.13
C SER A 285 3.75 1.97 -24.47
N GLY A 286 3.28 2.77 -23.52
CA GLY A 286 2.15 3.68 -23.75
C GLY A 286 0.78 3.17 -23.31
N PRO A 287 0.61 2.68 -22.05
CA PRO A 287 -0.65 2.11 -21.59
C PRO A 287 -1.81 3.12 -21.68
N GLU A 288 -3.00 2.63 -22.05
CA GLU A 288 -4.25 3.40 -22.17
C GLU A 288 -5.04 3.43 -20.85
N LEU A 289 -4.37 3.80 -19.76
CA LEU A 289 -4.90 3.75 -18.38
C LEU A 289 -6.24 4.49 -18.16
N TYR A 290 -7.25 3.84 -17.58
CA TYR A 290 -8.48 4.49 -17.11
C TYR A 290 -8.83 4.06 -15.68
N ASP A 291 -9.97 4.53 -15.18
CA ASP A 291 -10.41 4.48 -13.78
C ASP A 291 -9.65 5.47 -12.90
N GLY A 292 -9.27 5.15 -11.65
CA GLY A 292 -8.97 6.20 -10.69
C GLY A 292 -8.23 5.83 -9.41
N LEU A 293 -7.78 6.91 -8.77
CA LEU A 293 -7.21 6.91 -7.43
C LEU A 293 -8.17 7.62 -6.48
N THR A 294 -8.49 6.98 -5.37
CA THR A 294 -9.40 7.51 -4.35
C THR A 294 -8.71 7.54 -2.99
N LEU A 295 -8.90 8.62 -2.24
CA LEU A 295 -8.53 8.73 -0.84
C LEU A 295 -9.79 8.67 0.01
N THR A 296 -9.88 7.69 0.90
CA THR A 296 -10.98 7.52 1.83
C THR A 296 -10.52 7.87 3.24
N THR A 297 -11.23 8.79 3.90
CA THR A 297 -10.96 9.23 5.27
C THR A 297 -12.27 9.32 6.04
N ASP A 298 -12.33 8.75 7.25
CA ASP A 298 -13.52 8.79 8.10
C ASP A 298 -14.79 8.32 7.35
N GLY A 299 -14.65 7.27 6.53
CA GLY A 299 -15.72 6.71 5.69
C GLY A 299 -16.13 7.58 4.48
N THR A 300 -15.49 8.73 4.27
CA THR A 300 -15.74 9.62 3.14
C THR A 300 -14.68 9.41 2.06
N ALA A 301 -15.10 8.90 0.91
CA ALA A 301 -14.25 8.75 -0.27
C ALA A 301 -14.15 10.06 -1.07
N ARG A 302 -12.95 10.41 -1.50
CA ARG A 302 -12.66 11.52 -2.41
C ARG A 302 -11.80 11.04 -3.56
N THR A 303 -12.29 11.24 -4.78
CA THR A 303 -11.51 10.98 -5.98
C THR A 303 -10.33 11.94 -6.06
N LEU A 304 -9.12 11.41 -6.02
CA LEU A 304 -7.89 12.18 -6.20
C LEU A 304 -7.63 12.40 -7.69
N TRP A 305 -7.80 11.34 -8.47
CA TRP A 305 -7.63 11.33 -9.92
C TRP A 305 -8.62 10.32 -10.53
N HIS A 306 -9.16 10.64 -11.69
CA HIS A 306 -10.00 9.74 -12.45
C HIS A 306 -9.90 10.06 -13.94
N ARG A 307 -9.94 9.03 -14.78
CA ARG A 307 -9.98 9.14 -16.23
C ARG A 307 -11.05 8.21 -16.79
N ASP A 308 -11.95 8.77 -17.59
CA ASP A 308 -12.95 8.00 -18.30
C ASP A 308 -12.31 7.17 -19.41
N ARG A 309 -12.81 5.95 -19.62
CA ARG A 309 -12.38 5.04 -20.70
C ARG A 309 -12.43 5.69 -22.09
N ALA A 310 -13.44 6.52 -22.36
CA ALA A 310 -13.60 7.20 -23.66
C ALA A 310 -12.52 8.27 -23.93
N GLY A 311 -11.80 8.72 -22.89
CA GLY A 311 -10.68 9.65 -22.99
C GLY A 311 -9.32 8.95 -22.94
N ALA A 312 -9.29 7.63 -23.13
CA ALA A 312 -8.07 6.88 -23.00
C ALA A 312 -7.11 7.05 -24.19
N THR A 313 -6.03 7.80 -23.99
CA THR A 313 -4.89 7.90 -24.93
C THR A 313 -3.67 7.26 -24.28
N ALA A 314 -2.72 6.77 -25.08
CA ALA A 314 -1.43 6.29 -24.59
C ALA A 314 -0.77 7.32 -23.66
N PHE A 315 -0.41 6.91 -22.44
CA PHE A 315 0.32 7.74 -21.50
C PHE A 315 1.82 7.43 -21.57
N PRO A 316 2.71 8.43 -21.49
CA PRO A 316 4.11 8.10 -21.31
C PRO A 316 4.26 7.32 -20.01
N ASP A 317 4.93 6.17 -20.10
CA ASP A 317 5.47 5.49 -18.92
C ASP A 317 6.19 6.56 -18.11
N TYR A 318 5.91 6.66 -16.81
CA TYR A 318 6.52 7.64 -15.91
C TYR A 318 6.03 9.10 -16.01
N ASP A 319 4.72 9.35 -15.88
CA ASP A 319 4.27 10.66 -15.36
C ASP A 319 4.24 10.65 -13.81
N PRO A 320 5.20 11.27 -13.11
CA PRO A 320 5.19 11.33 -11.66
C PRO A 320 4.10 12.26 -11.09
N TRP A 321 3.36 12.98 -11.94
CA TRP A 321 2.38 13.98 -11.54
C TRP A 321 1.11 13.81 -12.36
N PHE A 322 0.42 12.67 -12.16
CA PHE A 322 -0.95 12.53 -12.65
C PHE A 322 -1.77 13.74 -12.23
N GLY A 323 -2.73 14.13 -13.07
CA GLY A 323 -3.62 15.29 -12.92
C GLY A 323 -4.52 15.28 -11.68
N ILE A 324 -3.99 14.89 -10.53
CA ILE A 324 -4.53 15.03 -9.20
C ILE A 324 -4.76 16.52 -8.98
N ASP A 325 -6.03 16.89 -8.88
CA ASP A 325 -6.49 18.24 -8.59
C ASP A 325 -5.81 18.76 -7.32
N ASP A 326 -5.24 19.97 -7.36
CA ASP A 326 -4.61 20.62 -6.20
C ASP A 326 -5.53 20.66 -4.98
N SER A 327 -6.84 20.78 -5.18
CA SER A 327 -7.83 20.78 -4.10
C SER A 327 -8.02 19.40 -3.44
N SER A 328 -7.72 18.31 -4.16
CA SER A 328 -7.84 16.94 -3.65
C SER A 328 -6.54 16.47 -2.98
N ARG A 329 -5.39 17.05 -3.36
CA ARG A 329 -4.04 16.69 -2.84
C ARG A 329 -3.92 16.72 -1.33
N SER A 330 -4.50 17.72 -0.65
CA SER A 330 -4.35 17.88 0.80
C SER A 330 -5.67 17.72 1.54
N GLN A 331 -5.77 16.72 2.41
CA GLN A 331 -6.96 16.45 3.23
C GLN A 331 -6.62 16.47 4.71
N VAL A 332 -7.50 17.07 5.50
CA VAL A 332 -7.46 17.01 6.97
C VAL A 332 -8.49 16.00 7.45
N PHE A 333 -8.07 15.07 8.29
CA PHE A 333 -8.90 13.97 8.78
C PHE A 333 -8.54 13.62 10.23
N SER A 334 -9.39 12.85 10.89
CA SER A 334 -9.18 12.45 12.28
C SER A 334 -9.37 10.94 12.40
N GLY A 335 -8.36 10.17 12.05
CA GLY A 335 -8.48 8.71 12.08
C GLY A 335 -7.54 8.04 11.10
N GLU A 336 -7.99 6.93 10.54
CA GLU A 336 -7.27 6.22 9.50
C GLU A 336 -7.58 6.78 8.11
N ALA A 337 -6.67 6.54 7.18
CA ALA A 337 -6.83 6.89 5.78
C ALA A 337 -6.52 5.69 4.90
N THR A 338 -7.29 5.55 3.83
CA THR A 338 -7.12 4.49 2.84
C THR A 338 -6.90 5.12 1.49
N VAL A 339 -5.79 4.76 0.84
CA VAL A 339 -5.54 5.08 -0.56
C VAL A 339 -5.94 3.85 -1.36
N THR A 340 -6.89 3.99 -2.27
CA THR A 340 -7.37 2.93 -3.14
C THR A 340 -7.04 3.28 -4.58
N ALA A 341 -6.42 2.35 -5.30
CA ALA A 341 -6.23 2.44 -6.74
C ALA A 341 -7.02 1.32 -7.41
N TYR A 342 -7.71 1.67 -8.48
CA TYR A 342 -8.24 0.73 -9.44
C TYR A 342 -7.91 1.32 -10.80
N LEU A 343 -6.98 0.70 -11.52
CA LEU A 343 -6.42 1.18 -12.77
C LEU A 343 -6.47 0.06 -13.78
N THR A 344 -7.03 0.39 -14.93
CA THR A 344 -7.26 -0.56 -16.01
C THR A 344 -6.58 -0.09 -17.27
N ASP A 345 -5.96 -1.00 -18.03
CA ASP A 345 -5.52 -0.72 -19.40
C ASP A 345 -6.64 -0.98 -20.41
N ALA A 346 -6.66 -0.24 -21.53
CA ALA A 346 -7.72 -0.31 -22.52
C ALA A 346 -7.37 -1.09 -23.79
N ASP A 347 -6.14 -1.60 -23.90
CA ASP A 347 -5.65 -2.23 -25.11
C ASP A 347 -6.23 -3.65 -25.29
N TYR A 348 -7.36 -3.70 -25.99
CA TYR A 348 -8.05 -4.95 -26.31
C TYR A 348 -7.33 -5.67 -27.48
N THR A 349 -6.03 -5.94 -27.39
CA THR A 349 -5.37 -6.76 -28.41
C THR A 349 -5.74 -8.22 -28.18
N ALA A 350 -6.18 -8.93 -29.23
CA ALA A 350 -6.76 -10.28 -29.15
C ALA A 350 -5.78 -11.40 -28.70
N GLY A 351 -4.65 -11.02 -28.08
CA GLY A 351 -3.65 -11.92 -27.50
C GLY A 351 -3.08 -11.43 -26.18
N ASN A 352 -3.54 -10.32 -25.60
CA ASN A 352 -3.23 -9.90 -24.24
C ASN A 352 -4.55 -9.69 -23.46
N ASN A 353 -4.65 -10.24 -22.25
CA ASN A 353 -5.92 -10.40 -21.52
C ASN A 353 -5.86 -9.80 -20.10
N ASP A 354 -5.04 -8.77 -19.87
CA ASP A 354 -4.85 -8.13 -18.57
C ASP A 354 -5.55 -6.76 -18.45
N ASP A 355 -6.89 -6.77 -18.40
CA ASP A 355 -7.72 -5.57 -18.17
C ASP A 355 -7.56 -4.97 -16.73
N VAL A 356 -6.50 -5.24 -15.94
CA VAL A 356 -6.29 -4.54 -14.64
C VAL A 356 -4.80 -4.39 -14.31
N MET A 357 -4.29 -3.18 -14.52
CA MET A 357 -2.90 -2.80 -14.27
C MET A 357 -2.56 -2.72 -12.78
N ALA A 358 -3.44 -2.14 -11.96
CA ALA A 358 -3.26 -2.10 -10.50
C ALA A 358 -4.62 -2.00 -9.81
N ALA A 359 -4.88 -2.90 -8.87
CA ALA A 359 -6.09 -2.84 -8.06
C ALA A 359 -5.78 -3.25 -6.63
N GLY A 360 -6.25 -2.44 -5.68
CA GLY A 360 -6.13 -2.72 -4.26
C GLY A 360 -6.10 -1.44 -3.44
N ARG A 361 -5.83 -1.60 -2.15
CA ARG A 361 -5.77 -0.48 -1.22
C ARG A 361 -4.58 -0.57 -0.28
N VAL A 362 -4.14 0.61 0.16
CA VAL A 362 -3.11 0.75 1.18
C VAL A 362 -3.61 1.70 2.24
N HIS A 363 -3.50 1.22 3.47
CA HIS A 363 -3.92 1.98 4.62
C HIS A 363 -2.76 2.70 5.32
N TRP A 364 -3.09 3.86 5.85
CA TRP A 364 -2.34 4.57 6.88
C TRP A 364 -3.19 4.67 8.15
N ASP A 365 -2.58 4.40 9.29
CA ASP A 365 -3.20 4.62 10.59
C ASP A 365 -2.29 5.46 11.51
N PRO A 366 -2.82 6.03 12.60
CA PRO A 366 -2.04 6.90 13.47
C PRO A 366 -0.91 6.21 14.24
N ALA A 367 -0.86 4.87 14.28
CA ALA A 367 0.25 4.13 14.87
C ALA A 367 1.52 4.20 13.99
N LEU A 368 1.40 4.52 12.70
CA LEU A 368 2.54 4.75 11.80
C LEU A 368 3.21 6.12 12.02
N GLY A 369 2.52 7.07 12.66
CA GLY A 369 3.06 8.38 12.98
C GLY A 369 3.14 9.33 11.78
N PHE A 370 3.97 10.37 11.93
CA PHE A 370 4.11 11.46 10.93
C PHE A 370 5.31 11.20 10.03
N GLY A 371 5.26 11.72 8.82
CA GLY A 371 6.34 11.62 7.85
C GLY A 371 5.84 11.36 6.44
N ARG A 372 6.78 11.00 5.57
CA ARG A 372 6.52 10.66 4.17
C ARG A 372 6.43 9.15 3.99
N PHE A 373 5.40 8.72 3.28
CA PHE A 373 5.07 7.32 3.04
C PHE A 373 4.89 7.08 1.55
N THR A 374 5.15 5.85 1.12
CA THR A 374 4.82 5.38 -0.22
C THR A 374 3.91 4.17 -0.09
N ALA A 375 2.70 4.28 -0.63
CA ALA A 375 1.76 3.18 -0.81
C ALA A 375 1.98 2.56 -2.18
N LYS A 376 2.22 1.26 -2.24
CA LYS A 376 2.28 0.50 -3.49
C LYS A 376 1.09 -0.45 -3.57
N MET A 377 0.42 -0.43 -4.72
CA MET A 377 -0.66 -1.34 -5.07
C MET A 377 -0.21 -2.07 -6.32
N LEU A 378 -0.14 -3.39 -6.24
CA LEU A 378 0.32 -4.26 -7.32
C LEU A 378 -0.90 -4.81 -8.06
N GLY A 379 -0.80 -4.98 -9.38
CA GLY A 379 -1.82 -5.61 -10.21
C GLY A 379 -1.28 -6.71 -11.09
N VAL A 380 -2.00 -6.96 -12.19
CA VAL A 380 -1.65 -7.99 -13.18
C VAL A 380 -0.43 -7.53 -14.00
N ASP A 381 0.29 -8.48 -14.58
CA ASP A 381 1.46 -8.24 -15.45
C ASP A 381 2.51 -7.28 -14.88
N GLY A 382 2.73 -7.35 -13.56
CA GLY A 382 3.73 -6.53 -12.87
C GLY A 382 3.38 -5.04 -12.80
N GLY A 383 2.14 -4.67 -13.13
CA GLY A 383 1.62 -3.33 -12.97
C GLY A 383 1.70 -2.86 -11.51
N GLU A 384 2.17 -1.63 -11.31
CA GLU A 384 2.29 -1.02 -9.98
C GLU A 384 1.73 0.40 -10.00
N ALA A 385 0.91 0.70 -9.00
CA ALA A 385 0.52 2.04 -8.60
C ALA A 385 1.20 2.43 -7.29
N ALA A 386 2.13 3.38 -7.38
CA ALA A 386 2.87 3.91 -6.23
C ALA A 386 2.43 5.35 -5.91
N VAL A 387 1.75 5.53 -4.78
CA VAL A 387 1.31 6.84 -4.27
C VAL A 387 2.20 7.27 -3.12
N THR A 388 2.92 8.37 -3.30
CA THR A 388 3.72 9.00 -2.25
C THR A 388 2.89 10.08 -1.59
N TYR A 389 2.84 10.09 -0.26
CA TYR A 389 2.10 11.07 0.53
C TYR A 389 2.80 11.40 1.84
N THR A 390 2.56 12.61 2.33
CA THR A 390 3.12 13.12 3.59
C THR A 390 2.01 13.33 4.61
N VAL A 391 2.22 12.84 5.85
CA VAL A 391 1.30 13.02 6.97
C VAL A 391 1.89 13.97 8.01
N THR A 392 1.14 15.01 8.35
CA THR A 392 1.52 16.04 9.34
C THR A 392 0.40 16.28 10.37
N PRO A 393 0.69 16.84 11.55
CA PRO A 393 -0.35 17.31 12.47
C PRO A 393 -1.17 18.45 11.84
N ALA A 394 -2.50 18.43 11.97
CA ALA A 394 -3.35 19.47 11.38
C ALA A 394 -3.46 20.75 12.22
N GLN A 395 -3.15 20.71 13.52
CA GLN A 395 -3.28 21.85 14.45
C GLN A 395 -1.95 22.37 15.02
N SER A 396 -0.81 21.76 14.72
CA SER A 396 0.46 22.38 15.08
C SER A 396 0.77 23.45 14.06
N ALA A 397 0.95 24.69 14.52
CA ALA A 397 1.61 25.70 13.71
C ALA A 397 2.90 25.06 13.19
N VAL A 398 2.99 24.92 11.86
CA VAL A 398 4.22 24.55 11.19
C VAL A 398 5.31 25.38 11.85
N PRO A 399 6.32 24.76 12.52
CA PRO A 399 7.41 25.51 13.12
C PRO A 399 7.89 26.49 12.06
N ALA A 400 7.99 27.79 12.39
CA ALA A 400 8.26 28.84 11.41
C ALA A 400 9.72 28.81 10.90
N CYS A 401 10.23 27.61 10.70
CA CYS A 401 11.50 27.24 10.17
C CYS A 401 11.52 27.53 8.68
N ARG A 402 12.45 28.37 8.26
CA ARG A 402 12.62 28.75 6.86
C ARG A 402 13.81 28.02 6.28
N LEU A 403 13.66 27.52 5.06
CA LEU A 403 14.78 27.05 4.26
C LEU A 403 15.54 28.26 3.71
N ARG A 404 16.86 28.22 3.80
CA ARG A 404 17.78 29.02 3.00
C ARG A 404 18.67 28.10 2.19
N VAL A 405 18.67 28.23 0.87
CA VAL A 405 19.66 27.53 0.03
C VAL A 405 20.92 28.38 0.01
N ASP A 406 21.96 27.90 0.70
CA ASP A 406 23.20 28.65 0.89
C ASP A 406 24.09 28.59 -0.35
N GLN A 407 24.12 27.44 -1.02
CA GLN A 407 24.98 27.21 -2.16
C GLN A 407 24.59 25.94 -2.92
N ALA A 408 24.67 25.97 -4.24
CA ALA A 408 24.76 24.78 -5.08
C ALA A 408 26.09 24.79 -5.84
N GLU A 409 26.80 23.67 -5.80
CA GLU A 409 28.11 23.45 -6.44
C GLU A 409 27.98 22.27 -7.38
N LEU A 410 28.17 22.52 -8.67
CA LEU A 410 28.56 21.45 -9.57
C LEU A 410 30.03 21.12 -9.25
N THR A 411 30.39 19.83 -9.24
CA THR A 411 31.77 19.42 -8.90
C THR A 411 32.46 18.65 -10.02
N TYR A 412 31.71 17.89 -10.82
CA TYR A 412 32.24 17.13 -11.96
C TYR A 412 31.10 16.72 -12.90
N PHE A 413 31.35 16.80 -14.21
CA PHE A 413 30.73 16.01 -15.28
C PHE A 413 31.65 16.09 -16.51
N ASP A 414 31.83 14.98 -17.24
CA ASP A 414 32.62 14.94 -18.48
C ASP A 414 31.64 14.96 -19.66
N ASP A 415 31.56 16.10 -20.36
CA ASP A 415 30.65 16.29 -21.50
C ASP A 415 31.33 15.96 -22.84
N GLY A 416 32.59 15.52 -22.83
CA GLY A 416 33.37 15.29 -24.05
C GLY A 416 33.59 16.53 -24.94
N THR A 417 33.17 17.73 -24.50
CA THR A 417 33.26 18.97 -25.28
C THR A 417 34.24 19.98 -24.67
N THR A 418 34.46 21.07 -25.42
CA THR A 418 35.34 22.16 -24.96
C THR A 418 34.56 23.32 -24.32
N ARG A 419 33.22 23.26 -24.32
CA ARG A 419 32.32 24.30 -23.80
C ARG A 419 31.07 23.67 -23.17
N PRO A 420 31.20 23.11 -21.96
CA PRO A 420 30.07 22.58 -21.22
C PRO A 420 28.99 23.63 -21.05
N ALA A 421 27.77 23.21 -21.38
CA ALA A 421 26.55 23.97 -21.29
C ALA A 421 25.57 23.19 -20.42
N LEU A 422 24.90 23.84 -19.47
CA LEU A 422 24.01 23.19 -18.50
C LEU A 422 22.62 23.79 -18.58
N TYR A 423 21.60 22.93 -18.55
CA TYR A 423 20.21 23.33 -18.38
C TYR A 423 19.47 22.44 -17.37
N GLY A 424 18.21 22.80 -17.09
CA GLY A 424 17.38 22.15 -16.08
C GLY A 424 17.11 23.10 -14.92
N ASP A 425 16.86 22.55 -13.74
CA ASP A 425 16.59 23.36 -12.56
C ASP A 425 16.98 22.75 -11.21
N ILE A 426 17.19 23.67 -10.27
CA ILE A 426 17.25 23.41 -8.84
C ILE A 426 16.06 24.18 -8.26
N ALA A 427 15.12 23.48 -7.63
CA ALA A 427 13.88 24.08 -7.16
C ALA A 427 13.53 23.64 -5.75
N VAL A 428 12.94 24.56 -4.99
CA VAL A 428 12.36 24.27 -3.69
C VAL A 428 10.86 24.22 -3.83
N ARG A 429 10.24 23.18 -3.31
CA ARG A 429 8.80 23.07 -3.11
C ARG A 429 8.50 23.14 -1.62
N THR A 430 7.70 24.10 -1.20
CA THR A 430 7.27 24.23 0.21
C THR A 430 6.01 23.42 0.47
N GLY A 431 5.71 23.14 1.74
CA GLY A 431 4.58 22.29 2.15
C GLY A 431 3.19 22.79 1.76
N ASP A 432 3.07 24.04 1.30
CA ASP A 432 1.87 24.61 0.69
C ASP A 432 1.77 24.31 -0.82
N GLY A 433 2.71 23.55 -1.38
CA GLY A 433 2.79 23.18 -2.78
C GLY A 433 3.48 24.22 -3.67
N ALA A 434 3.85 25.40 -3.15
CA ALA A 434 4.49 26.43 -3.95
C ALA A 434 5.89 25.99 -4.41
N ARG A 435 6.13 26.04 -5.72
CA ARG A 435 7.43 25.72 -6.33
C ARG A 435 8.17 26.99 -6.69
N SER A 436 9.40 27.11 -6.20
CA SER A 436 10.27 28.27 -6.42
C SER A 436 11.64 27.80 -6.93
N ALA A 437 12.05 28.25 -8.11
CA ALA A 437 13.37 27.92 -8.64
C ALA A 437 14.46 28.64 -7.83
N VAL A 438 15.46 27.88 -7.37
CA VAL A 438 16.77 28.39 -6.92
C VAL A 438 17.57 28.80 -8.15
N TRP A 439 17.54 27.97 -9.18
CA TRP A 439 18.18 28.17 -10.46
C TRP A 439 17.41 27.43 -11.55
N THR A 440 17.32 28.02 -12.73
CA THR A 440 16.72 27.36 -13.89
C THR A 440 17.30 27.89 -15.20
N ARG A 441 17.47 27.01 -16.17
CA ARG A 441 17.81 27.31 -17.57
C ARG A 441 17.08 26.34 -18.48
N SER A 442 16.67 26.79 -19.66
CA SER A 442 16.10 25.92 -20.68
C SER A 442 17.21 25.40 -21.60
N ALA A 443 16.96 24.27 -22.27
CA ALA A 443 17.86 23.76 -23.31
C ALA A 443 18.07 24.76 -24.46
N SER A 444 17.12 25.69 -24.68
CA SER A 444 17.24 26.76 -25.68
C SER A 444 18.15 27.91 -25.26
N ASP A 445 18.49 28.01 -23.97
CA ASP A 445 19.38 29.04 -23.40
C ASP A 445 20.19 28.43 -22.23
N PRO A 446 21.08 27.47 -22.50
CA PRO A 446 21.84 26.80 -21.46
C PRO A 446 22.92 27.72 -20.91
N SER A 447 23.27 27.56 -19.63
CA SER A 447 24.41 28.28 -19.06
C SER A 447 25.71 27.66 -19.54
N THR A 448 26.49 28.44 -20.28
CA THR A 448 27.85 28.05 -20.67
C THR A 448 28.83 28.46 -19.58
N PHE A 449 29.79 27.58 -19.29
CA PHE A 449 30.77 27.81 -18.22
C PHE A 449 32.18 27.93 -18.79
N PRO A 450 32.94 28.98 -18.44
CA PRO A 450 34.31 29.14 -18.95
C PRO A 450 35.20 28.05 -18.36
N ASN A 451 35.87 27.30 -19.25
CA ASN A 451 36.88 26.32 -18.87
C ASN A 451 38.07 27.04 -18.21
N GLN A 452 38.29 26.83 -16.90
CA GLN A 452 39.46 27.39 -16.19
C GLN A 452 40.74 26.55 -16.36
N GLY A 453 40.70 25.43 -17.09
CA GLY A 453 41.84 24.55 -17.31
C GLY A 453 42.60 24.82 -18.62
N ASN A 454 43.90 25.08 -18.52
CA ASN A 454 44.81 24.93 -19.66
C ASN A 454 44.90 23.43 -20.03
N ARG A 455 44.89 23.08 -21.33
CA ARG A 455 44.92 21.71 -21.90
C ARG A 455 46.06 20.79 -21.40
N SER A 456 46.99 21.31 -20.60
CA SER A 456 48.16 20.60 -20.08
C SER A 456 48.04 20.23 -18.60
N ASN A 457 46.98 20.66 -17.90
CA ASN A 457 46.71 20.27 -16.52
C ASN A 457 45.19 20.09 -16.35
N PRO A 458 44.65 18.86 -16.48
CA PRO A 458 43.25 18.60 -16.20
C PRO A 458 43.10 18.61 -14.67
N ASP A 459 42.90 19.80 -14.09
CA ASP A 459 42.22 19.87 -12.80
C ASP A 459 40.75 19.60 -13.10
N PRO A 460 40.19 18.43 -12.75
CA PRO A 460 38.90 17.98 -13.29
C PRO A 460 37.70 18.63 -12.58
N TYR A 461 37.92 19.57 -11.65
CA TYR A 461 36.86 20.13 -10.82
C TYR A 461 36.33 21.43 -11.43
N PHE A 462 35.20 21.35 -12.14
CA PHE A 462 34.40 22.53 -12.44
C PHE A 462 33.71 22.96 -11.16
N TYR A 463 34.19 24.03 -10.51
CA TYR A 463 33.52 24.61 -9.34
C TYR A 463 32.78 25.87 -9.75
N GLN A 464 31.45 25.80 -9.82
CA GLN A 464 30.62 26.99 -10.05
C GLN A 464 29.48 27.08 -9.05
N ARG A 465 29.36 28.27 -8.46
CA ARG A 465 28.32 28.62 -7.50
C ARG A 465 27.02 28.91 -8.23
N VAL A 466 26.08 27.98 -8.19
CA VAL A 466 24.77 28.09 -8.84
C VAL A 466 23.79 28.76 -7.87
N GLY A 467 23.88 30.09 -7.75
CA GLY A 467 22.97 30.90 -6.93
C GLY A 467 23.09 30.67 -5.40
N SER A 468 22.71 31.67 -4.60
CA SER A 468 22.73 31.56 -3.13
C SER A 468 21.82 32.59 -2.47
N GLY A 469 21.22 32.24 -1.33
CA GLY A 469 20.66 33.18 -0.36
C GLY A 469 19.15 33.40 -0.43
N ALA A 470 18.42 32.63 -1.24
CA ALA A 470 16.97 32.66 -1.25
C ALA A 470 16.41 32.01 0.02
N THR A 471 15.47 32.69 0.67
CA THR A 471 14.74 32.18 1.84
C THR A 471 13.30 31.86 1.42
N TYR A 472 12.84 30.65 1.73
CA TYR A 472 11.53 30.15 1.30
C TYR A 472 10.51 30.20 2.44
N ALA A 473 9.23 30.02 2.08
CA ALA A 473 8.14 30.01 3.04
C ALA A 473 8.39 28.98 4.15
N PRO A 474 7.91 29.25 5.39
CA PRO A 474 8.15 28.37 6.51
C PRO A 474 7.47 27.00 6.34
N GLY A 475 8.16 25.94 6.74
CA GLY A 475 7.60 24.60 6.84
C GLY A 475 8.39 23.46 6.19
N PRO A 476 7.76 22.28 6.05
CA PRO A 476 8.39 21.19 5.33
C PRO A 476 8.68 21.63 3.90
N PHE A 477 9.75 21.11 3.34
CA PHE A 477 10.12 21.40 1.95
C PHE A 477 10.77 20.21 1.28
N GLU A 478 10.78 20.27 -0.04
CA GLU A 478 11.52 19.39 -0.93
C GLU A 478 12.44 20.25 -1.79
N LEU A 479 13.73 19.97 -1.76
CA LEU A 479 14.74 20.55 -2.64
C LEU A 479 15.05 19.53 -3.72
N GLY A 480 14.65 19.84 -4.96
CA GLY A 480 14.88 19.02 -6.14
C GLY A 480 16.04 19.55 -6.97
N VAL A 481 16.79 18.62 -7.55
CA VAL A 481 17.82 18.86 -8.56
C VAL A 481 17.46 18.03 -9.79
N TYR A 482 17.41 18.67 -10.94
CA TYR A 482 17.26 18.01 -12.23
C TYR A 482 18.05 18.78 -13.29
N LEU A 483 19.25 18.29 -13.59
CA LEU A 483 20.22 19.00 -14.41
C LEU A 483 20.73 18.10 -15.52
N TRP A 484 20.88 18.70 -16.70
CA TRP A 484 21.33 18.06 -17.93
C TRP A 484 22.44 18.88 -18.53
N ASP A 485 23.40 18.21 -19.15
CA ASP A 485 24.29 18.91 -20.06
C ASP A 485 23.57 19.17 -21.38
N TYR A 486 24.05 20.16 -22.11
CA TYR A 486 23.57 20.45 -23.45
C TYR A 486 24.71 20.15 -24.41
N ASP A 487 24.49 19.17 -25.28
CA ASP A 487 25.38 18.89 -26.39
C ASP A 487 24.64 19.03 -27.74
N ALA A 488 25.23 19.81 -28.64
CA ALA A 488 24.71 19.94 -30.00
C ALA A 488 25.08 18.74 -30.90
N SER A 489 26.00 17.89 -30.46
CA SER A 489 26.61 16.81 -31.24
C SER A 489 26.29 15.39 -30.77
N SER A 490 25.74 15.23 -29.57
CA SER A 490 25.26 13.98 -29.01
C SER A 490 23.96 14.20 -28.22
N ALA A 491 23.44 13.15 -27.58
CA ALA A 491 22.26 13.28 -26.73
C ALA A 491 22.68 13.92 -25.40
N ASP A 492 21.81 14.75 -24.84
CA ASP A 492 22.03 15.32 -23.51
C ASP A 492 22.05 14.20 -22.44
N ASP A 493 23.06 14.24 -21.59
CA ASP A 493 23.29 13.32 -20.49
C ASP A 493 22.79 13.93 -19.16
N LEU A 494 22.29 13.05 -18.28
CA LEU A 494 21.78 13.49 -16.99
C LEU A 494 22.94 13.82 -16.06
N VAL A 495 23.14 15.11 -15.76
CA VAL A 495 24.23 15.56 -14.87
C VAL A 495 23.91 15.31 -13.40
N ALA A 496 22.68 15.56 -12.96
CA ALA A 496 22.29 15.26 -11.59
C ALA A 496 20.77 15.18 -11.46
N ARG A 497 20.30 14.17 -10.73
CA ARG A 497 18.90 14.06 -10.33
C ARG A 497 18.75 13.67 -8.88
N GLY A 498 17.79 14.29 -8.22
CA GLY A 498 17.25 13.76 -6.98
C GLY A 498 16.51 14.81 -6.20
N THR A 499 16.01 14.39 -5.04
CA THR A 499 15.26 15.25 -4.13
C THR A 499 15.73 14.98 -2.72
N VAL A 500 15.83 16.04 -1.92
CA VAL A 500 15.98 15.93 -0.47
C VAL A 500 14.81 16.65 0.18
N ALA A 501 14.22 16.02 1.19
CA ALA A 501 13.17 16.63 1.98
C ALA A 501 13.69 16.97 3.37
N TRP A 502 13.07 17.96 3.98
CA TRP A 502 13.23 18.26 5.40
C TRP A 502 11.86 18.43 6.01
N ASP A 503 11.64 17.77 7.14
CA ASP A 503 10.37 17.82 7.86
C ASP A 503 10.59 18.41 9.27
N PRO A 504 9.96 19.54 9.62
CA PRO A 504 10.10 20.16 10.94
C PRO A 504 9.65 19.29 12.12
N TYR A 505 8.91 18.20 11.86
CA TYR A 505 8.40 17.31 12.88
C TYR A 505 9.33 16.13 13.17
N THR A 506 10.22 15.76 12.23
CA THR A 506 11.11 14.60 12.36
C THR A 506 12.58 14.95 12.25
N ASP A 507 12.92 16.06 11.59
CA ASP A 507 14.29 16.48 11.35
C ASP A 507 14.74 17.59 12.30
N GLN A 508 16.01 17.50 12.73
CA GLN A 508 16.66 18.62 13.41
C GLN A 508 17.00 19.73 12.40
N PRO A 509 16.79 21.01 12.76
CA PRO A 509 17.23 22.14 11.95
C PRO A 509 18.75 22.27 11.96
N GLY A 510 19.29 22.99 10.97
CA GLY A 510 20.73 23.19 10.80
C GLY A 510 21.14 23.22 9.34
N THR A 511 22.45 23.32 9.12
CA THR A 511 23.05 23.27 7.79
C THR A 511 23.29 21.82 7.39
N ARG A 512 22.86 21.45 6.18
CA ARG A 512 23.13 20.15 5.56
C ARG A 512 23.70 20.36 4.16
N THR A 513 24.50 19.40 3.72
CA THR A 513 24.96 19.30 2.33
C THR A 513 24.42 18.00 1.77
N SER A 514 23.65 18.11 0.69
CA SER A 514 23.08 16.97 -0.03
C SER A 514 23.78 16.81 -1.36
N GLU A 515 24.14 15.58 -1.69
CA GLU A 515 24.82 15.22 -2.92
C GLU A 515 23.83 14.53 -3.86
N PHE A 516 23.85 14.92 -5.14
CA PHE A 516 22.99 14.41 -6.20
C PHE A 516 23.87 13.96 -7.35
N TYR A 517 23.57 12.78 -7.88
CA TYR A 517 24.36 12.14 -8.91
C TYR A 517 23.55 11.97 -10.19
N GLY A 518 24.26 11.92 -11.30
CA GLY A 518 23.73 11.59 -12.62
C GLY A 518 24.61 10.56 -13.32
N ASP A 519 24.47 10.49 -14.63
CA ASP A 519 25.26 9.63 -15.50
C ASP A 519 26.69 10.16 -15.63
N ASP A 520 27.62 9.28 -16.03
CA ASP A 520 29.02 9.59 -16.30
C ASP A 520 29.76 10.41 -15.21
N GLY A 521 29.36 10.20 -13.96
CA GLY A 521 29.97 10.84 -12.80
C GLY A 521 29.46 12.26 -12.52
N GLY A 522 28.41 12.70 -13.23
CA GLY A 522 27.71 13.95 -12.95
C GLY A 522 27.37 14.08 -11.46
N HIS A 523 27.77 15.19 -10.85
CA HIS A 523 27.68 15.35 -9.40
C HIS A 523 27.50 16.80 -8.94
N VAL A 524 26.38 17.03 -8.25
CA VAL A 524 25.99 18.32 -7.69
C VAL A 524 25.84 18.23 -6.18
N LYS A 525 26.45 19.17 -5.46
CA LYS A 525 26.29 19.35 -4.02
C LYS A 525 25.43 20.58 -3.76
N VAL A 526 24.37 20.42 -2.97
CA VAL A 526 23.56 21.55 -2.52
C VAL A 526 23.66 21.67 -1.00
N THR A 527 24.19 22.79 -0.55
CA THR A 527 24.22 23.18 0.87
C THR A 527 23.04 24.08 1.18
N TRP A 528 22.28 23.70 2.20
CA TRP A 528 21.08 24.37 2.61
C TRP A 528 20.99 24.40 4.14
N THR A 529 20.41 25.47 4.67
CA THR A 529 20.25 25.71 6.10
C THR A 529 18.80 25.89 6.45
N VAL A 530 18.37 25.21 7.51
CA VAL A 530 17.05 25.44 8.10
C VAL A 530 17.18 26.33 9.32
N LEU A 531 16.48 27.46 9.27
CA LEU A 531 16.49 28.49 10.30
C LEU A 531 15.15 28.48 11.03
N CYS A 532 15.13 27.93 12.25
CA CYS A 532 13.96 27.96 13.13
C CYS A 532 14.03 29.16 14.10
N PRO A 533 12.87 29.74 14.50
CA PRO A 533 12.80 30.86 15.44
C PRO A 533 13.34 30.54 16.84
#